data_AF-A0A957XF91-F1
#
_entry.id   AF-A0A957XF91-F1
#
_cell.length_a   1.000
_cell.length_b   1.000
_cell.length_c   1.000
_cell.angle_alpha   90.00
_cell.angle_beta   90.00
_cell.angle_gamma   90.00
#
_symmetry.space_group_name_H-M   'P 1'
#
loop_
_entity.id
_entity.type
_entity.pdbx_description
1 polymer ?
#
loop_
_entity_poly.entity_id
_entity_poly.type
_entity_poly.pdbx_seq_one_letter_code
_entity_poly.pdbx_strand_id
1 'polypeptide(L)'
;MPIVFVHGAGTRTYYRRYDIDWEHVEQHLRHYVAPVIAPDPENVSIALAYWGDLGVKLAWNGESIPQAQFYSLYNHPLSSLIRTGRKRHIVTEGWHRASALAGHYLSRIVSLFRRPHFMTTTTFIGDAFHYLAVRGMVPHPGPIPARVLETLAEATRNQQSRGGEPLIVFSHSLGGLILYDIFTHFLPQMPEYADIHVTFWASISTQIGVFEEMKLFLASEERYGPNNPVPFPDRRFLSAWWNVWDSHDFLSFSLKDIIDGVDDEYFNSGLSVAGAHLACLKMSSFYTLFAEKLREVV
;
A
#
# COMPACT_ATOMS: atom_id res chain seq x y z
N MET A 1 -19.37 -4.97 -15.71
CA MET A 1 -18.50 -3.89 -15.19
C MET A 1 -17.31 -4.58 -14.57
N PRO A 2 -16.08 -4.27 -14.97
CA PRO A 2 -14.91 -4.85 -14.33
C PRO A 2 -14.44 -4.01 -13.13
N ILE A 3 -14.11 -4.70 -12.04
CA ILE A 3 -13.35 -4.15 -10.91
C ILE A 3 -11.98 -4.83 -10.93
N VAL A 4 -10.90 -4.05 -10.98
CA VAL A 4 -9.53 -4.57 -10.87
C VAL A 4 -8.96 -4.18 -9.51
N PHE A 5 -8.54 -5.17 -8.73
CA PHE A 5 -7.85 -4.96 -7.47
C PHE A 5 -6.34 -5.15 -7.62
N VAL A 6 -5.56 -4.12 -7.26
CA VAL A 6 -4.09 -4.18 -7.22
C VAL A 6 -3.64 -4.00 -5.77
N HIS A 7 -3.27 -5.10 -5.13
CA HIS A 7 -2.89 -5.10 -3.71
C HIS A 7 -1.37 -4.93 -3.51
N GLY A 8 -0.96 -4.77 -2.26
CA GLY A 8 0.43 -4.50 -1.86
C GLY A 8 1.24 -5.75 -1.53
N ALA A 9 2.32 -5.58 -0.75
CA ALA A 9 3.31 -6.63 -0.47
C ALA A 9 2.76 -7.90 0.21
N GLY A 10 1.59 -7.86 0.85
CA GLY A 10 0.98 -9.09 1.37
C GLY A 10 -0.09 -9.71 0.49
N THR A 11 -0.12 -9.39 -0.80
CA THR A 11 -0.67 -10.34 -1.81
C THR A 11 -0.10 -11.75 -1.63
N ARG A 12 1.15 -11.86 -1.18
CA ARG A 12 1.78 -13.12 -0.77
C ARG A 12 0.92 -13.79 0.30
N THR A 13 0.79 -15.11 0.28
CA THR A 13 -0.03 -16.00 1.14
C THR A 13 0.03 -15.78 2.67
N TYR A 14 0.83 -14.81 3.13
CA TYR A 14 1.07 -14.35 4.48
C TYR A 14 -0.14 -13.69 5.17
N TYR A 15 -1.08 -13.04 4.44
CA TYR A 15 -2.25 -12.42 5.09
C TYR A 15 -3.35 -13.37 5.55
N ARG A 16 -3.24 -14.69 5.28
CA ARG A 16 -4.11 -15.69 5.93
C ARG A 16 -4.09 -15.60 7.46
N ARG A 17 -3.02 -15.06 8.05
CA ARG A 17 -2.91 -14.87 9.51
C ARG A 17 -3.76 -13.70 10.05
N TYR A 18 -4.18 -12.78 9.19
CA TYR A 18 -4.96 -11.61 9.56
C TYR A 18 -6.40 -11.68 9.05
N ASP A 19 -6.86 -12.84 8.56
CA ASP A 19 -8.19 -13.05 7.98
C ASP A 19 -8.53 -12.05 6.87
N ILE A 20 -7.53 -11.62 6.10
CA ILE A 20 -7.72 -10.89 4.84
C ILE A 20 -7.10 -11.75 3.76
N ASP A 21 -7.93 -12.53 3.10
CA ASP A 21 -7.59 -13.11 1.82
C ASP A 21 -8.34 -12.38 0.70
N TRP A 22 -8.06 -12.80 -0.53
CA TRP A 22 -8.73 -12.26 -1.70
C TRP A 22 -10.25 -12.48 -1.63
N GLU A 23 -10.71 -13.62 -1.12
CA GLU A 23 -12.13 -13.95 -1.04
C GLU A 23 -12.88 -12.94 -0.18
N HIS A 24 -12.32 -12.53 0.96
CA HIS A 24 -12.91 -11.49 1.82
C HIS A 24 -13.08 -10.16 1.08
N VAL A 25 -12.03 -9.70 0.37
CA VAL A 25 -12.08 -8.43 -0.38
C VAL A 25 -13.06 -8.54 -1.55
N GLU A 26 -13.03 -9.64 -2.29
CA GLU A 26 -13.94 -9.90 -3.40
C GLU A 26 -15.41 -9.88 -2.94
N GLN A 27 -15.72 -10.54 -1.82
CA GLN A 27 -17.07 -10.55 -1.25
C GLN A 27 -17.55 -9.14 -0.89
N HIS A 28 -16.69 -8.31 -0.32
CA HIS A 28 -17.05 -6.93 0.01
C HIS A 28 -17.25 -6.07 -1.24
N LEU A 29 -16.37 -6.19 -2.24
CA LEU A 29 -16.56 -5.51 -3.53
C LEU A 29 -17.85 -5.95 -4.20
N ARG A 30 -18.15 -7.25 -4.21
CA ARG A 30 -19.39 -7.80 -4.78
C ARG A 30 -20.63 -7.34 -4.03
N HIS A 31 -20.58 -7.26 -2.70
CA HIS A 31 -21.73 -6.88 -1.90
C HIS A 31 -22.02 -5.38 -1.91
N TYR A 32 -20.99 -4.53 -1.83
CA TYR A 32 -21.15 -3.09 -1.64
C TYR A 32 -20.93 -2.27 -2.91
N VAL A 33 -19.92 -2.61 -3.71
CA VAL A 33 -19.47 -1.80 -4.85
C VAL A 33 -20.11 -2.23 -6.16
N ALA A 34 -20.19 -3.53 -6.42
CA ALA A 34 -20.79 -4.08 -7.64
C ALA A 34 -22.24 -3.60 -7.88
N PRO A 35 -23.11 -3.45 -6.86
CA PRO A 35 -24.49 -2.97 -7.06
C PRO A 35 -24.58 -1.49 -7.45
N VAL A 36 -23.53 -0.70 -7.20
CA VAL A 36 -23.49 0.72 -7.62
C VAL A 36 -23.19 0.85 -9.10
N ILE A 37 -22.38 -0.07 -9.62
CA ILE A 37 -21.95 -0.01 -11.00
C ILE A 37 -22.91 -0.82 -11.88
N ALA A 38 -23.26 -2.07 -11.53
CA ALA A 38 -24.03 -2.95 -12.41
C ALA A 38 -25.45 -3.27 -11.91
N PRO A 39 -26.44 -3.43 -12.82
CA PRO A 39 -27.76 -3.95 -12.45
C PRO A 39 -27.73 -5.44 -12.04
N ASP A 40 -26.71 -6.17 -12.48
CA ASP A 40 -26.46 -7.57 -12.12
C ASP A 40 -25.10 -7.69 -11.41
N PRO A 41 -25.05 -7.40 -10.10
CA PRO A 41 -23.81 -7.35 -9.33
C PRO A 41 -23.12 -8.71 -9.18
N GLU A 42 -23.88 -9.81 -9.21
CA GLU A 42 -23.33 -11.17 -9.08
C GLU A 42 -22.47 -11.56 -10.29
N ASN A 43 -22.75 -10.99 -11.46
CA ASN A 43 -21.98 -11.24 -12.68
C ASN A 43 -20.94 -10.15 -12.98
N VAL A 44 -20.66 -9.23 -12.06
CA VAL A 44 -19.55 -8.27 -12.18
C VAL A 44 -18.23 -9.04 -12.14
N SER A 45 -17.36 -8.73 -13.11
CA SER A 45 -16.01 -9.29 -13.16
C SER A 45 -15.16 -8.57 -12.12
N ILE A 46 -14.61 -9.31 -11.18
CA ILE A 46 -13.75 -8.78 -10.12
C ILE A 46 -12.43 -9.53 -10.21
N ALA A 47 -11.37 -8.85 -10.63
CA ALA A 47 -10.08 -9.45 -10.94
C ALA A 47 -9.01 -8.96 -9.96
N LEU A 48 -8.19 -9.88 -9.47
CA LEU A 48 -6.98 -9.57 -8.72
C LEU A 48 -5.78 -9.52 -9.68
N ALA A 49 -5.14 -8.35 -9.80
CA ALA A 49 -3.86 -8.23 -10.51
C ALA A 49 -2.72 -8.74 -9.60
N TYR A 50 -2.62 -10.06 -9.46
CA TYR A 50 -1.68 -10.70 -8.54
C TYR A 50 -0.23 -10.63 -9.03
N TRP A 51 0.62 -9.91 -8.30
CA TRP A 51 2.06 -9.79 -8.60
C TRP A 51 2.97 -10.37 -7.50
N GLY A 52 2.42 -10.93 -6.41
CA GLY A 52 3.19 -11.34 -5.23
C GLY A 52 4.25 -12.43 -5.48
N ASP A 53 4.11 -13.22 -6.54
CA ASP A 53 5.09 -14.20 -7.03
C ASP A 53 6.32 -13.58 -7.71
N LEU A 54 6.18 -12.33 -8.18
CA LEU A 54 7.22 -11.57 -8.88
C LEU A 54 8.03 -10.66 -7.95
N GLY A 55 7.61 -10.49 -6.70
CA GLY A 55 8.31 -9.62 -5.78
C GLY A 55 9.65 -10.21 -5.29
N VAL A 56 10.30 -9.50 -4.36
CA VAL A 56 11.60 -9.88 -3.80
C VAL A 56 11.58 -11.31 -3.22
N LYS A 57 12.65 -12.07 -3.47
CA LYS A 57 12.92 -13.37 -2.83
C LYS A 57 14.12 -13.22 -1.90
N LEU A 58 13.91 -13.48 -0.60
CA LEU A 58 15.00 -13.43 0.37
C LEU A 58 15.91 -14.65 0.17
N ALA A 59 17.15 -14.44 -0.28
CA ALA A 59 18.09 -15.51 -0.62
C ALA A 59 18.39 -16.47 0.54
N TRP A 60 18.29 -16.00 1.77
CA TRP A 60 18.46 -16.81 2.98
C TRP A 60 17.15 -16.98 3.76
N ASN A 61 15.98 -16.94 3.12
CA ASN A 61 14.68 -17.18 3.77
C ASN A 61 14.41 -16.36 5.05
N GLY A 62 15.01 -15.16 5.16
CA GLY A 62 14.87 -14.29 6.32
C GLY A 62 15.77 -14.61 7.51
N GLU A 63 16.83 -15.44 7.36
CA GLU A 63 17.83 -15.69 8.43
C GLU A 63 18.49 -14.41 8.97
N SER A 64 18.52 -13.33 8.19
CA SER A 64 19.03 -12.02 8.63
C SER A 64 18.11 -11.31 9.63
N ILE A 65 16.87 -11.78 9.82
CA ILE A 65 15.90 -11.10 10.68
C ILE A 65 16.23 -11.43 12.14
N PRO A 66 16.51 -10.42 12.98
CA PRO A 66 16.93 -10.65 14.35
C PRO A 66 15.92 -11.52 15.11
N GLN A 67 16.39 -12.64 15.65
CA GLN A 67 15.58 -13.44 16.56
C GLN A 67 15.46 -12.70 17.88
N ALA A 68 14.23 -12.61 18.41
CA ALA A 68 14.02 -12.07 19.75
C ALA A 68 14.75 -12.98 20.75
N GLN A 69 15.87 -12.52 21.30
CA GLN A 69 16.52 -13.21 22.41
C GLN A 69 15.60 -13.11 23.63
N PHE A 70 15.12 -14.25 24.11
CA PHE A 70 14.30 -14.34 25.31
C PHE A 70 15.20 -14.08 26.53
N TYR A 71 15.43 -12.81 26.85
CA TYR A 71 16.16 -12.44 28.04
C TYR A 71 15.23 -12.58 29.26
N SER A 72 15.49 -13.58 30.10
CA SER A 72 14.92 -13.71 31.44
C SER A 72 14.96 -12.37 32.19
N LEU A 73 13.90 -12.08 32.96
CA LEU A 73 13.75 -10.88 33.80
C LEU A 73 14.93 -10.66 34.78
N TYR A 74 15.78 -11.66 34.98
CA TYR A 74 16.93 -11.61 35.88
C TYR A 74 18.18 -10.88 35.37
N ASN A 75 18.30 -10.59 34.07
CA ASN A 75 19.51 -9.94 33.52
C ASN A 75 19.26 -8.47 33.16
N HIS A 76 19.23 -7.61 34.18
CA HIS A 76 19.17 -6.15 34.02
C HIS A 76 20.59 -5.56 33.86
N PRO A 77 20.84 -4.62 32.93
CA PRO A 77 22.13 -3.90 32.80
C PRO A 77 22.48 -2.96 33.97
N LEU A 78 21.74 -3.01 35.08
CA LEU A 78 22.06 -2.25 36.30
C LEU A 78 22.93 -3.09 37.25
N SER A 79 22.96 -4.42 37.11
CA SER A 79 23.82 -5.27 37.94
C SER A 79 25.31 -5.06 37.67
N SER A 80 25.67 -4.60 36.46
CA SER A 80 27.06 -4.27 36.10
C SER A 80 27.49 -2.85 36.47
N LEU A 81 26.55 -1.97 36.86
CA LEU A 81 26.85 -0.56 37.15
C LEU A 81 27.38 -0.30 38.58
N ILE A 82 27.44 -1.33 39.44
CA ILE A 82 27.86 -1.17 40.84
C ILE A 82 29.39 -1.31 41.03
N ARG A 83 30.18 -1.72 40.01
CA ARG A 83 31.56 -2.16 40.27
C ARG A 83 32.71 -1.41 39.61
N THR A 84 32.51 -0.25 38.97
CA THR A 84 33.66 0.50 38.41
C THR A 84 33.48 2.00 38.46
N GLY A 85 34.49 2.67 39.02
CA GLY A 85 34.46 4.07 39.42
C GLY A 85 34.28 5.10 38.30
N ARG A 86 33.72 6.22 38.72
CA ARG A 86 33.55 7.54 38.09
C ARG A 86 34.38 7.78 36.81
N LYS A 87 33.76 7.54 35.64
CA LYS A 87 34.04 8.27 34.40
C LYS A 87 32.75 8.94 33.94
N ARG A 88 32.81 10.24 33.58
CA ARG A 88 31.63 11.04 33.16
C ARG A 88 30.77 10.33 32.11
N HIS A 89 31.40 9.66 31.14
CA HIS A 89 30.72 8.90 30.10
C HIS A 89 29.84 7.75 30.63
N ILE A 90 30.22 7.10 31.74
CA ILE A 90 29.43 6.02 32.36
C ILE A 90 28.20 6.58 33.08
N VAL A 91 28.30 7.79 33.66
CA VAL A 91 27.17 8.48 34.28
C VAL A 91 26.20 8.97 33.21
N THR A 92 26.70 9.52 32.11
CA THR A 92 25.88 9.92 30.96
C THR A 92 25.20 8.71 30.32
N GLU A 93 25.91 7.60 30.15
CA GLU A 93 25.34 6.34 29.67
C GLU A 93 24.29 5.78 30.64
N GLY A 94 24.55 5.84 31.95
CA GLY A 94 23.60 5.45 32.98
C GLY A 94 22.32 6.28 32.94
N TRP A 95 22.43 7.60 32.74
CA TRP A 95 21.29 8.49 32.56
C TRP A 95 20.52 8.20 31.27
N HIS A 96 21.19 7.99 30.14
CA HIS A 96 20.54 7.63 28.89
C HIS A 96 19.79 6.29 28.96
N ARG A 97 20.39 5.29 29.62
CA ARG A 97 19.74 3.99 29.83
C ARG A 97 18.58 4.08 30.82
N ALA A 98 18.70 4.91 31.86
CA ALA A 98 17.64 5.14 32.84
C ALA A 98 16.46 5.94 32.25
N SER A 99 16.71 6.98 31.44
CA SER A 99 15.65 7.70 30.73
C SER A 99 14.97 6.80 29.69
N ALA A 100 15.71 5.85 29.12
CA ALA A 100 15.19 4.87 28.19
C ALA A 100 14.48 3.69 28.87
N LEU A 101 14.45 3.57 30.20
CA LEU A 101 13.91 2.37 30.87
C LEU A 101 12.42 2.17 30.56
N ALA A 102 11.61 3.23 30.63
CA ALA A 102 10.19 3.16 30.28
C ALA A 102 9.98 2.76 28.81
N GLY A 103 10.76 3.35 27.91
CA GLY A 103 10.80 2.97 26.49
C GLY A 103 11.30 1.55 26.26
N HIS A 104 12.24 1.06 27.07
CA HIS A 104 12.80 -0.28 27.00
C HIS A 104 11.79 -1.35 27.42
N TYR A 105 11.04 -1.14 28.51
CA TYR A 105 9.96 -2.05 28.92
C TYR A 105 8.79 -2.04 27.93
N LEU A 106 8.39 -0.87 27.43
CA LEU A 106 7.39 -0.75 26.37
C LEU A 106 7.85 -1.44 25.08
N SER A 107 9.11 -1.22 24.67
CA SER A 107 9.70 -1.87 23.49
C SER A 107 9.82 -3.39 23.64
N ARG A 108 9.90 -3.91 24.88
CA ARG A 108 9.94 -5.34 25.19
C ARG A 108 8.56 -5.99 25.13
N ILE A 109 7.51 -5.30 25.56
CA ILE A 109 6.13 -5.76 25.35
C ILE A 109 5.82 -5.77 23.85
N VAL A 110 6.18 -4.70 23.14
CA VAL A 110 6.17 -4.65 21.66
C VAL A 110 7.09 -5.74 21.06
N SER A 111 8.16 -6.13 21.77
CA SER A 111 9.11 -7.15 21.30
C SER A 111 8.54 -8.55 21.21
N LEU A 112 7.60 -8.88 22.07
CA LEU A 112 6.96 -10.20 22.10
C LEU A 112 6.01 -10.39 20.92
N PHE A 113 5.55 -9.30 20.31
CA PHE A 113 4.78 -9.30 19.06
C PHE A 113 5.66 -9.18 17.79
N ARG A 114 7.01 -9.16 17.90
CA ARG A 114 7.91 -8.71 16.80
C ARG A 114 7.98 -9.57 15.54
N ARG A 115 8.07 -10.90 15.64
CA ARG A 115 8.46 -11.72 14.47
C ARG A 115 7.49 -11.61 13.28
N PRO A 116 6.15 -11.64 13.46
CA PRO A 116 5.22 -11.50 12.35
C PRO A 116 5.29 -10.11 11.70
N HIS A 117 5.40 -9.05 12.51
CA HIS A 117 5.45 -7.68 12.00
C HIS A 117 6.77 -7.36 11.26
N PHE A 118 7.91 -7.86 11.74
CA PHE A 118 9.20 -7.65 11.05
C PHE A 118 9.29 -8.36 9.70
N MET A 119 8.73 -9.56 9.56
CA MET A 119 8.66 -10.24 8.25
C MET A 119 7.83 -9.41 7.27
N THR A 120 6.68 -8.88 7.72
CA THR A 120 5.82 -8.02 6.89
C THR A 120 6.54 -6.73 6.49
N THR A 121 7.17 -6.01 7.43
CA THR A 121 7.93 -4.78 7.13
C THR A 121 9.14 -5.07 6.24
N THR A 122 9.89 -6.14 6.49
CA THR A 122 11.06 -6.50 5.68
C THR A 122 10.67 -6.89 4.26
N THR A 123 9.58 -7.66 4.12
CA THR A 123 9.07 -8.05 2.80
C THR A 123 8.52 -6.84 2.06
N PHE A 124 7.79 -5.95 2.74
CA PHE A 124 7.32 -4.70 2.16
C PHE A 124 8.47 -3.82 1.66
N ILE A 125 9.47 -3.54 2.49
CA ILE A 125 10.64 -2.74 2.10
C ILE A 125 11.38 -3.42 0.93
N GLY A 126 11.58 -4.73 1.02
CA GLY A 126 12.22 -5.49 -0.03
C GLY A 126 11.43 -5.48 -1.34
N ASP A 127 10.11 -5.57 -1.29
CA ASP A 127 9.23 -5.47 -2.46
C ASP A 127 9.23 -4.09 -3.09
N ALA A 128 9.22 -3.02 -2.27
CA ALA A 128 9.36 -1.67 -2.76
C ALA A 128 10.69 -1.48 -3.50
N PHE A 129 11.82 -1.89 -2.90
CA PHE A 129 13.12 -1.81 -3.56
C PHE A 129 13.23 -2.69 -4.79
N HIS A 130 12.68 -3.91 -4.73
CA HIS A 130 12.67 -4.80 -5.87
C HIS A 130 11.87 -4.19 -7.02
N TYR A 131 10.66 -3.70 -6.75
CA TYR A 131 9.83 -3.00 -7.73
C TYR A 131 10.59 -1.84 -8.38
N LEU A 132 11.15 -0.93 -7.59
CA LEU A 132 11.93 0.20 -8.11
C LEU A 132 13.10 -0.25 -9.00
N ALA A 133 13.75 -1.36 -8.66
CA ALA A 133 14.88 -1.90 -9.42
C ALA A 133 14.46 -2.62 -10.71
N VAL A 134 13.27 -3.24 -10.75
CA VAL A 134 12.86 -4.11 -11.87
C VAL A 134 11.63 -3.64 -12.64
N ARG A 135 11.01 -2.50 -12.28
CA ARG A 135 9.79 -1.97 -12.94
C ARG A 135 9.97 -1.65 -14.43
N GLY A 136 11.20 -1.59 -14.92
CA GLY A 136 11.48 -1.27 -16.33
C GLY A 136 11.10 0.17 -16.68
N MET A 137 11.06 0.46 -17.97
CA MET A 137 10.66 1.75 -18.55
C MET A 137 9.99 1.50 -19.89
N VAL A 138 9.23 2.45 -20.40
CA VAL A 138 8.66 2.36 -21.76
C VAL A 138 9.79 2.19 -22.81
N PRO A 139 9.61 1.34 -23.84
CA PRO A 139 8.43 0.50 -24.12
C PRO A 139 8.50 -0.92 -23.51
N HIS A 140 9.41 -1.16 -22.57
CA HIS A 140 9.67 -2.47 -21.97
C HIS A 140 9.35 -2.44 -20.47
N PRO A 141 8.06 -2.45 -20.07
CA PRO A 141 7.69 -2.55 -18.68
C PRO A 141 8.30 -3.81 -18.06
N GLY A 142 8.69 -3.70 -16.80
CA GLY A 142 9.13 -4.82 -16.00
C GLY A 142 8.01 -5.83 -15.75
N PRO A 143 8.33 -7.00 -15.18
CA PRO A 143 7.35 -8.07 -14.99
C PRO A 143 6.12 -7.64 -14.18
N ILE A 144 6.31 -6.80 -13.16
CA ILE A 144 5.23 -6.35 -12.28
C ILE A 144 4.30 -5.36 -13.01
N PRO A 145 4.76 -4.22 -13.58
CA PRO A 145 3.89 -3.35 -14.37
C PRO A 145 3.24 -4.06 -15.57
N ALA A 146 3.99 -4.91 -16.28
CA ALA A 146 3.47 -5.64 -17.44
C ALA A 146 2.24 -6.49 -17.07
N ARG A 147 2.28 -7.21 -15.94
CA ARG A 147 1.14 -8.01 -15.48
C ARG A 147 -0.08 -7.17 -15.13
N VAL A 148 0.12 -6.03 -14.49
CA VAL A 148 -1.01 -5.15 -14.13
C VAL A 148 -1.60 -4.51 -15.40
N LEU A 149 -0.77 -4.09 -16.36
CA LEU A 149 -1.22 -3.62 -17.67
C LEU A 149 -2.03 -4.69 -18.42
N GLU A 150 -1.57 -5.95 -18.42
CA GLU A 150 -2.29 -7.07 -19.04
C GLU A 150 -3.65 -7.32 -18.36
N THR A 151 -3.71 -7.23 -17.03
CA THR A 151 -4.97 -7.39 -16.27
C THR A 151 -5.94 -6.26 -16.59
N LEU A 152 -5.47 -5.02 -16.67
CA LEU A 152 -6.28 -3.86 -17.07
C LEU A 152 -6.77 -4.03 -18.52
N ALA A 153 -5.92 -4.49 -19.44
CA ALA A 153 -6.30 -4.75 -20.83
C ALA A 153 -7.38 -5.85 -20.94
N GLU A 154 -7.28 -6.90 -20.13
CA GLU A 154 -8.32 -7.95 -20.06
C GLU A 154 -9.63 -7.40 -19.50
N ALA A 155 -9.56 -6.61 -18.43
CA ALA A 155 -10.71 -5.92 -17.87
C ALA A 155 -11.38 -5.01 -18.91
N THR A 156 -10.62 -4.23 -19.67
CA THR A 156 -11.12 -3.41 -20.78
C THR A 156 -11.80 -4.24 -21.87
N ARG A 157 -11.25 -5.40 -22.26
CA ARG A 157 -11.95 -6.29 -23.21
C ARG A 157 -13.28 -6.79 -22.66
N ASN A 158 -13.33 -7.16 -21.38
CA ASN A 158 -14.58 -7.56 -20.71
C ASN A 158 -15.59 -6.40 -20.69
N GLN A 159 -15.12 -5.20 -20.34
CA GLN A 159 -15.88 -3.95 -20.34
C GLN A 159 -16.56 -3.71 -21.69
N GLN A 160 -15.79 -3.77 -22.78
CA GLN A 160 -16.26 -3.54 -24.13
C GLN A 160 -17.29 -4.58 -24.56
N SER A 161 -17.07 -5.87 -24.25
CA SER A 161 -18.03 -6.94 -24.55
C SER A 161 -19.39 -6.79 -23.85
N ARG A 162 -19.45 -5.95 -22.81
CA ARG A 162 -20.66 -5.70 -22.00
C ARG A 162 -21.25 -4.31 -22.22
N GLY A 163 -20.87 -3.62 -23.30
CA GLY A 163 -21.44 -2.33 -23.68
C GLY A 163 -20.69 -1.11 -23.14
N GLY A 164 -19.42 -1.25 -22.76
CA GLY A 164 -18.56 -0.10 -22.40
C GLY A 164 -18.83 0.47 -21.01
N GLU A 165 -19.31 -0.37 -20.09
CA GLU A 165 -19.59 -0.03 -18.69
C GLU A 165 -18.35 0.55 -17.95
N PRO A 166 -18.44 1.30 -16.85
CA PRO A 166 -17.25 1.83 -16.16
C PRO A 166 -16.27 0.74 -15.69
N LEU A 167 -14.97 1.00 -15.86
CA LEU A 167 -13.87 0.20 -15.30
C LEU A 167 -13.40 0.84 -14.00
N ILE A 168 -13.51 0.08 -12.91
CA ILE A 168 -13.14 0.54 -11.57
C ILE A 168 -11.83 -0.11 -11.16
N VAL A 169 -10.91 0.68 -10.62
CA VAL A 169 -9.67 0.18 -10.04
C VAL A 169 -9.66 0.45 -8.55
N PHE A 170 -9.34 -0.58 -7.78
CA PHE A 170 -9.15 -0.50 -6.35
C PHE A 170 -7.70 -0.91 -6.03
N SER A 171 -7.00 -0.13 -5.21
CA SER A 171 -5.62 -0.42 -4.86
C SER A 171 -5.32 -0.20 -3.38
N HIS A 172 -4.33 -0.94 -2.90
CA HIS A 172 -3.91 -0.86 -1.51
C HIS A 172 -2.39 -0.95 -1.37
N SER A 173 -1.81 -0.12 -0.48
CA SER A 173 -0.38 -0.15 -0.16
C SER A 173 0.49 -0.03 -1.42
N LEU A 174 1.48 -0.90 -1.60
CA LEU A 174 2.39 -0.88 -2.75
C LEU A 174 1.67 -0.97 -4.11
N GLY A 175 0.45 -1.55 -4.15
CA GLY A 175 -0.36 -1.58 -5.38
C GLY A 175 -0.70 -0.20 -5.92
N GLY A 176 -0.81 0.81 -5.05
CA GLY A 176 -1.00 2.19 -5.46
C GLY A 176 0.21 2.78 -6.18
N LEU A 177 1.44 2.41 -5.77
CA LEU A 177 2.66 2.86 -6.43
C LEU A 177 2.78 2.29 -7.85
N ILE A 178 2.44 1.01 -8.00
CA ILE A 178 2.43 0.33 -9.30
C ILE A 178 1.45 1.03 -10.25
N LEU A 179 0.23 1.32 -9.78
CA LEU A 179 -0.78 2.00 -10.58
C LEU A 179 -0.41 3.44 -10.90
N TYR A 180 0.24 4.15 -9.98
CA TYR A 180 0.69 5.52 -10.24
C TYR A 180 1.71 5.56 -11.39
N ASP A 181 2.73 4.69 -11.39
CA ASP A 181 3.67 4.56 -12.53
C ASP A 181 2.92 4.14 -13.82
N ILE A 182 1.88 3.29 -13.72
CA ILE A 182 1.06 2.90 -14.88
C ILE A 182 0.32 4.09 -15.49
N PHE A 183 -0.39 4.88 -14.68
CA PHE A 183 -1.18 6.02 -15.18
C PHE A 183 -0.33 7.20 -15.64
N THR A 184 0.85 7.39 -15.04
CA THR A 184 1.69 8.58 -15.30
C THR A 184 2.81 8.33 -16.29
N HIS A 185 3.36 7.11 -16.35
CA HIS A 185 4.49 6.79 -17.23
C HIS A 185 4.11 5.80 -18.34
N PHE A 186 3.52 4.65 -18.01
CA PHE A 186 3.34 3.58 -19.01
C PHE A 186 2.18 3.85 -19.99
N LEU A 187 0.94 4.00 -19.51
CA LEU A 187 -0.23 4.16 -20.36
C LEU A 187 -0.12 5.33 -21.36
N PRO A 188 0.36 6.54 -20.96
CA PRO A 188 0.46 7.66 -21.89
C PRO A 188 1.40 7.45 -23.08
N GLN A 189 2.31 6.47 -22.99
CA GLN A 189 3.40 6.25 -23.94
C GLN A 189 3.38 4.87 -24.61
N MET A 190 2.36 4.04 -24.33
CA MET A 190 2.22 2.68 -24.87
C MET A 190 0.93 2.55 -25.70
N PRO A 191 0.98 2.82 -27.01
CA PRO A 191 -0.20 2.83 -27.88
C PRO A 191 -1.00 1.53 -27.91
N GLU A 192 -0.36 0.39 -27.64
CA GLU A 192 -1.02 -0.92 -27.53
C GLU A 192 -2.03 -1.01 -26.38
N TYR A 193 -1.95 -0.08 -25.41
CA TYR A 193 -2.85 0.04 -24.27
C TYR A 193 -3.75 1.27 -24.36
N ALA A 194 -3.86 1.92 -25.53
CA ALA A 194 -4.60 3.16 -25.73
C ALA A 194 -6.11 3.06 -25.42
N ASP A 195 -6.67 1.85 -25.49
CA ASP A 195 -8.10 1.60 -25.21
C ASP A 195 -8.41 1.51 -23.71
N ILE A 196 -7.39 1.44 -22.84
CA ILE A 196 -7.60 1.35 -21.39
C ILE A 196 -8.10 2.70 -20.88
N HIS A 197 -9.28 2.71 -20.28
CA HIS A 197 -9.83 3.87 -19.60
C HIS A 197 -10.42 3.46 -18.25
N VAL A 198 -9.82 3.94 -17.16
CA VAL A 198 -10.30 3.71 -15.79
C VAL A 198 -11.20 4.86 -15.39
N THR A 199 -12.47 4.56 -15.10
CA THR A 199 -13.46 5.56 -14.71
C THR A 199 -13.16 6.08 -13.31
N PHE A 200 -12.83 5.18 -12.38
CA PHE A 200 -12.61 5.53 -10.99
C PHE A 200 -11.48 4.70 -10.39
N TRP A 201 -10.51 5.36 -9.76
CA TRP A 201 -9.46 4.73 -8.98
C TRP A 201 -9.62 5.06 -7.49
N ALA A 202 -9.83 4.04 -6.67
CA ALA A 202 -9.70 4.12 -5.22
C ALA A 202 -8.28 3.71 -4.79
N SER A 203 -7.48 4.64 -4.27
CA SER A 203 -6.17 4.36 -3.67
C SER A 203 -6.26 4.42 -2.15
N ILE A 204 -5.96 3.31 -1.48
CA ILE A 204 -6.13 3.23 -0.02
C ILE A 204 -4.83 2.85 0.66
N SER A 205 -4.52 3.53 1.76
CA SER A 205 -3.35 3.17 2.58
C SER A 205 -2.07 3.11 1.75
N THR A 206 -1.92 4.05 0.80
CA THR A 206 -0.84 4.02 -0.19
C THR A 206 0.30 4.94 0.20
N GLN A 207 1.49 4.66 -0.34
CA GLN A 207 2.70 5.44 -0.11
C GLN A 207 2.92 6.49 -1.21
N ILE A 208 1.90 6.80 -2.04
CA ILE A 208 2.08 7.63 -3.25
C ILE A 208 2.63 9.01 -2.87
N GLY A 209 2.08 9.66 -1.84
CA GLY A 209 2.49 11.00 -1.44
C GLY A 209 3.97 11.07 -1.10
N VAL A 210 4.45 10.18 -0.22
CA VAL A 210 5.85 10.18 0.19
C VAL A 210 6.80 9.74 -0.92
N PHE A 211 6.36 8.87 -1.84
CA PHE A 211 7.17 8.47 -2.99
C PHE A 211 7.33 9.61 -4.00
N GLU A 212 6.30 10.42 -4.21
CA GLU A 212 6.40 11.62 -5.04
C GLU A 212 7.24 12.72 -4.36
N GLU A 213 7.12 12.90 -3.04
CA GLU A 213 8.01 13.81 -2.29
C GLU A 213 9.49 13.42 -2.44
N MET A 214 9.79 12.11 -2.48
CA MET A 214 11.14 11.58 -2.69
C MET A 214 11.52 11.45 -4.18
N LYS A 215 10.64 11.84 -5.11
CA LYS A 215 10.85 11.77 -6.57
C LYS A 215 11.23 10.38 -7.07
N LEU A 216 10.54 9.37 -6.54
CA LEU A 216 10.80 7.96 -6.85
C LEU A 216 10.01 7.43 -8.04
N PHE A 217 8.98 8.11 -8.54
CA PHE A 217 8.23 7.65 -9.71
C PHE A 217 8.95 7.95 -11.02
N LEU A 218 8.65 7.16 -12.05
CA LEU A 218 9.25 7.34 -13.38
C LEU A 218 8.86 8.67 -14.02
N ALA A 219 7.70 9.21 -13.65
CA ALA A 219 7.18 10.49 -14.13
C ALA A 219 7.43 11.67 -13.17
N SER A 220 8.07 11.44 -12.02
CA SER A 220 8.37 12.51 -11.07
C SER A 220 9.32 13.55 -11.69
N GLU A 221 9.05 14.83 -11.45
CA GLU A 221 9.90 15.94 -11.90
C GLU A 221 10.24 16.89 -10.75
N GLU A 222 11.47 17.42 -10.74
CA GLU A 222 11.99 18.36 -9.73
C GLU A 222 11.27 19.72 -9.71
N ARG A 223 10.56 20.06 -10.80
CA ARG A 223 9.81 21.31 -10.88
C ARG A 223 8.61 21.36 -9.93
N TYR A 224 8.09 20.21 -9.53
CA TYR A 224 6.93 20.10 -8.64
C TYR A 224 7.36 20.00 -7.18
N GLY A 225 6.63 20.65 -6.29
CA GLY A 225 6.97 20.76 -4.88
C GLY A 225 6.00 21.67 -4.13
N PRO A 226 6.42 22.29 -3.01
CA PRO A 226 5.54 23.14 -2.20
C PRO A 226 4.88 24.25 -3.02
N ASN A 227 3.55 24.34 -2.98
CA ASN A 227 2.71 25.27 -3.75
C ASN A 227 2.74 25.08 -5.28
N ASN A 228 3.31 23.98 -5.77
CA ASN A 228 3.29 23.60 -7.18
C ASN A 228 3.04 22.09 -7.30
N PRO A 229 1.78 21.64 -7.12
CA PRO A 229 1.43 20.23 -7.12
C PRO A 229 1.69 19.58 -8.49
N VAL A 230 1.91 18.26 -8.48
CA VAL A 230 1.99 17.47 -9.71
C VAL A 230 0.60 17.44 -10.37
N PRO A 231 0.50 17.60 -11.70
CA PRO A 231 -0.77 17.49 -12.40
C PRO A 231 -1.44 16.13 -12.18
N PHE A 232 -2.76 16.13 -12.22
CA PHE A 232 -3.54 14.90 -12.29
C PHE A 232 -3.07 14.01 -13.45
N PRO A 233 -3.04 12.66 -13.31
CA PRO A 233 -2.70 11.75 -14.41
C PRO A 233 -3.55 12.01 -15.67
N ASP A 234 -3.05 11.60 -16.83
CA ASP A 234 -3.73 11.92 -18.09
C ASP A 234 -5.20 11.42 -18.10
N ARG A 235 -6.13 12.37 -18.28
CA ARG A 235 -7.58 12.13 -18.22
C ARG A 235 -8.08 11.19 -19.32
N ARG A 236 -7.29 10.92 -20.35
CA ARG A 236 -7.56 9.88 -21.34
C ARG A 236 -7.61 8.48 -20.70
N PHE A 237 -6.82 8.25 -19.66
CA PHE A 237 -6.69 6.95 -19.00
C PHE A 237 -7.36 6.88 -17.63
N LEU A 238 -7.58 8.02 -16.97
CA LEU A 238 -8.16 8.08 -15.63
C LEU A 238 -9.15 9.23 -15.48
N SER A 239 -10.42 8.93 -15.22
CA SER A 239 -11.46 9.97 -15.06
C SER A 239 -11.52 10.54 -13.65
N ALA A 240 -11.49 9.71 -12.62
CA ALA A 240 -11.60 10.15 -11.22
C ALA A 240 -10.66 9.33 -10.31
N TRP A 241 -10.15 9.99 -9.27
CA TRP A 241 -9.23 9.39 -8.30
C TRP A 241 -9.60 9.83 -6.89
N TRP A 242 -9.95 8.86 -6.06
CA TRP A 242 -10.18 9.01 -4.64
C TRP A 242 -9.06 8.35 -3.84
N ASN A 243 -8.34 9.14 -3.05
CA ASN A 243 -7.32 8.67 -2.13
C ASN A 243 -7.83 8.67 -0.70
N VAL A 244 -7.61 7.57 0.01
CA VAL A 244 -8.08 7.37 1.38
C VAL A 244 -6.92 7.11 2.31
N TRP A 245 -6.84 7.91 3.38
CA TRP A 245 -5.78 7.80 4.36
C TRP A 245 -6.26 7.79 5.81
N ASP A 246 -5.48 7.15 6.69
CA ASP A 246 -5.73 7.08 8.13
C ASP A 246 -4.50 7.62 8.87
N SER A 247 -4.70 8.52 9.82
CA SER A 247 -3.64 9.14 10.62
C SER A 247 -2.92 8.15 11.55
N HIS A 248 -3.53 7.00 11.84
CA HIS A 248 -2.91 5.92 12.62
C HIS A 248 -2.18 4.91 11.74
N ASP A 249 -2.37 4.95 10.42
CA ASP A 249 -1.61 4.13 9.49
C ASP A 249 -0.31 4.85 9.08
N PHE A 250 0.82 4.40 9.63
CA PHE A 250 2.13 4.96 9.32
C PHE A 250 2.59 4.74 7.86
N LEU A 251 1.88 3.92 7.09
CA LEU A 251 2.13 3.67 5.67
C LEU A 251 1.08 4.34 4.77
N SER A 252 0.12 5.08 5.32
CA SER A 252 -0.84 5.84 4.54
C SER A 252 -0.46 7.31 4.49
N PHE A 253 -0.57 7.89 3.30
CA PHE A 253 -0.19 9.28 3.06
C PHE A 253 -1.33 10.01 2.34
N SER A 254 -1.63 11.21 2.83
CA SER A 254 -2.46 12.18 2.12
C SER A 254 -1.77 12.59 0.81
N LEU A 255 -2.57 12.83 -0.22
CA LEU A 255 -2.13 13.41 -1.50
C LEU A 255 -2.50 14.88 -1.65
N LYS A 256 -3.15 15.45 -0.62
CA LYS A 256 -3.51 16.85 -0.59
C LYS A 256 -2.26 17.71 -0.79
N ASP A 257 -2.37 18.69 -1.68
CA ASP A 257 -1.30 19.62 -2.05
C ASP A 257 -0.06 18.97 -2.75
N ILE A 258 -0.07 17.64 -2.95
CA ILE A 258 0.97 16.91 -3.68
C ILE A 258 0.54 16.63 -5.13
N ILE A 259 -0.68 16.11 -5.32
CA ILE A 259 -1.26 15.85 -6.64
C ILE A 259 -2.51 16.71 -6.81
N ASP A 260 -2.58 17.47 -7.90
CA ASP A 260 -3.72 18.31 -8.22
C ASP A 260 -4.94 17.46 -8.65
N GLY A 261 -6.13 17.89 -8.25
CA GLY A 261 -7.40 17.28 -8.65
C GLY A 261 -7.70 15.88 -8.10
N VAL A 262 -6.94 15.39 -7.11
CA VAL A 262 -7.25 14.17 -6.35
C VAL A 262 -8.27 14.47 -5.26
N ASP A 263 -9.28 13.61 -5.13
CA ASP A 263 -10.20 13.63 -4.00
C ASP A 263 -9.55 12.91 -2.82
N ASP A 264 -8.96 13.67 -1.89
CA ASP A 264 -8.19 13.16 -0.76
C ASP A 264 -9.00 13.18 0.53
N GLU A 265 -9.26 11.99 1.09
CA GLU A 265 -10.19 11.81 2.19
C GLU A 265 -9.57 11.08 3.38
N TYR A 266 -9.80 11.64 4.57
CA TYR A 266 -9.45 11.00 5.83
C TYR A 266 -10.49 9.96 6.22
N PHE A 267 -10.06 8.74 6.48
CA PHE A 267 -10.88 7.67 7.04
C PHE A 267 -10.32 7.24 8.40
N ASN A 268 -11.12 7.40 9.45
CA ASN A 268 -10.76 6.94 10.79
C ASN A 268 -11.19 5.49 10.97
N SER A 269 -10.25 4.55 10.90
CA SER A 269 -10.54 3.14 11.17
C SER A 269 -10.87 2.84 12.63
N GLY A 270 -10.48 3.71 13.56
CA GLY A 270 -10.52 3.45 15.00
C GLY A 270 -9.58 2.32 15.47
N LEU A 271 -8.72 1.81 14.58
CA LEU A 271 -7.76 0.75 14.90
C LEU A 271 -6.41 1.33 15.32
N SER A 272 -5.65 0.54 16.09
CA SER A 272 -4.27 0.90 16.45
C SER A 272 -3.35 0.83 15.24
N VAL A 273 -2.16 1.41 15.34
CA VAL A 273 -1.10 1.42 14.30
C VAL A 273 -0.84 0.02 13.72
N ALA A 274 -0.96 -1.04 14.52
CA ALA A 274 -0.73 -2.42 14.05
C ALA A 274 -1.82 -2.95 13.11
N GLY A 275 -3.03 -2.36 13.12
CA GLY A 275 -4.19 -2.79 12.33
C GLY A 275 -4.71 -1.76 11.34
N ALA A 276 -4.44 -0.46 11.56
CA ALA A 276 -4.95 0.64 10.74
C ALA A 276 -4.65 0.48 9.24
N HIS A 277 -3.44 0.02 8.90
CA HIS A 277 -3.05 -0.18 7.49
C HIS A 277 -4.01 -1.08 6.71
N LEU A 278 -4.44 -2.17 7.34
CA LEU A 278 -5.28 -3.17 6.73
C LEU A 278 -6.78 -2.95 6.99
N ALA A 279 -7.14 -1.89 7.72
CA ALA A 279 -8.48 -1.69 8.23
C ALA A 279 -9.51 -1.56 7.11
N CYS A 280 -9.21 -0.75 6.09
CA CYS A 280 -10.10 -0.53 4.96
C CYS A 280 -10.38 -1.81 4.15
N LEU A 281 -9.46 -2.78 4.14
CA LEU A 281 -9.70 -4.07 3.50
C LEU A 281 -10.70 -4.93 4.27
N LYS A 282 -10.83 -4.71 5.59
CA LYS A 282 -11.68 -5.51 6.48
C LYS A 282 -13.06 -4.92 6.70
N MET A 283 -13.14 -3.60 6.82
CA MET A 283 -14.29 -2.93 7.40
C MET A 283 -15.39 -2.71 6.37
N SER A 284 -16.58 -3.25 6.61
CA SER A 284 -17.74 -3.00 5.77
C SER A 284 -18.09 -1.51 5.66
N SER A 285 -17.85 -0.72 6.71
CA SER A 285 -18.06 0.74 6.67
C SER A 285 -17.21 1.44 5.61
N PHE A 286 -16.00 0.94 5.35
CA PHE A 286 -15.17 1.45 4.27
C PHE A 286 -15.82 1.17 2.91
N TYR A 287 -16.29 -0.05 2.66
CA TYR A 287 -16.90 -0.41 1.38
C TYR A 287 -18.26 0.28 1.15
N THR A 288 -19.01 0.57 2.21
CA THR A 288 -20.20 1.44 2.12
C THR A 288 -19.81 2.85 1.68
N LEU A 289 -18.77 3.44 2.27
CA LEU A 289 -18.27 4.75 1.84
C LEU A 289 -17.75 4.72 0.39
N PHE A 290 -17.02 3.67 0.01
CA PHE A 290 -16.57 3.49 -1.37
C PHE A 290 -17.76 3.46 -2.34
N ALA A 291 -18.81 2.70 -2.02
CA ALA A 291 -20.02 2.68 -2.80
C ALA A 291 -20.68 4.07 -2.91
N GLU A 292 -20.70 4.86 -1.84
CA GLU A 292 -21.22 6.24 -1.84
C GLU A 292 -20.40 7.16 -2.74
N LYS A 293 -19.07 7.17 -2.59
CA LYS A 293 -18.16 7.97 -3.43
C LYS A 293 -18.28 7.60 -4.91
N LEU A 294 -18.48 6.32 -5.20
CA LEU A 294 -18.61 5.87 -6.57
C LEU A 294 -19.90 6.37 -7.23
N ARG A 295 -21.03 6.46 -6.49
CA ARG A 295 -22.31 7.01 -7.01
C ARG A 295 -22.21 8.49 -7.41
N GLU A 296 -21.23 9.21 -6.90
CA GLU A 296 -20.99 10.61 -7.30
C GLU A 296 -20.34 10.72 -8.67
N VAL A 297 -19.77 9.61 -9.18
CA VAL A 297 -18.97 9.56 -10.40
C VAL A 297 -19.64 8.77 -11.53
N VAL A 298 -20.36 7.67 -11.21
CA VAL A 298 -20.98 6.76 -12.21
C VAL A 298 -22.45 7.07 -12.52
#